data_AF-A0A7Z0M7U2-F1
#
_entry.id   AF-A0A7Z0M7U2-F1
#
_cell.length_a   1.000
_cell.length_b   1.000
_cell.length_c   1.000
_cell.angle_alpha   90.00
_cell.angle_beta   90.00
_cell.angle_gamma   90.00
#
_symmetry.space_group_name_H-M   'P 1'
#
loop_
_entity.id
_entity.type
_entity.pdbx_description
1 polymer ?
#
loop_
_entity_poly.entity_id
_entity_poly.type
_entity_poly.pdbx_seq_one_letter_code
_entity_poly.pdbx_strand_id
1 'polypeptide(L)'
;MNKEELLKKVDELLESEEVRENRELTQLFSKGRNSLEKAGFDSLGDLSQALSFYLMSHYYAAPANVIEFASWIAKSLHEKRGKASFLQMLAMTIIGLK
;
A
#
# COMPACT_ATOMS: atom_id res chain seq x y z
N MET A 1 -7.54 -12.00 -4.03
CA MET A 1 -6.24 -11.38 -4.36
C MET A 1 -5.14 -12.44 -4.37
N ASN A 2 -4.45 -12.54 -5.50
CA ASN A 2 -3.37 -13.50 -5.75
C ASN A 2 -1.99 -12.81 -5.75
N LYS A 3 -0.91 -13.58 -5.57
CA LYS A 3 0.47 -13.05 -5.53
C LYS A 3 0.83 -12.31 -6.82
N GLU A 4 0.51 -12.88 -7.97
CA GLU A 4 0.81 -12.31 -9.29
C GLU A 4 0.08 -10.99 -9.54
N GLU A 5 -1.20 -10.93 -9.15
CA GLU A 5 -2.01 -9.71 -9.24
C GLU A 5 -1.44 -8.58 -8.38
N LEU A 6 -0.99 -8.93 -7.17
CA LEU A 6 -0.36 -7.99 -6.25
C LEU A 6 1.00 -7.49 -6.78
N LEU A 7 1.85 -8.39 -7.30
CA LEU A 7 3.12 -8.01 -7.92
C LEU A 7 2.90 -7.10 -9.13
N LYS A 8 1.93 -7.45 -10.00
CA LYS A 8 1.59 -6.64 -11.16
C LYS A 8 1.17 -5.21 -10.77
N LYS A 9 0.32 -5.06 -9.74
CA LYS A 9 -0.07 -3.72 -9.26
C LYS A 9 1.08 -2.92 -8.66
N VAL A 10 2.02 -3.60 -7.99
CA VAL A 10 3.23 -2.93 -7.47
C VAL A 10 4.15 -2.50 -8.63
N ASP A 11 4.27 -3.32 -9.67
CA ASP A 11 5.02 -2.99 -10.88
C ASP A 11 4.39 -1.80 -11.63
N GLU A 12 3.06 -1.78 -11.79
CA GLU A 12 2.31 -0.64 -12.36
C GLU A 12 2.57 0.66 -11.59
N LEU A 13 2.64 0.60 -10.25
CA LEU A 13 2.98 1.77 -9.42
C LEU A 13 4.42 2.21 -9.64
N LEU A 14 5.38 1.29 -9.69
CA LEU A 14 6.78 1.60 -9.94
C LEU A 14 7.03 2.20 -11.33
N GLU A 15 6.16 1.96 -12.30
CA GLU A 15 6.22 2.56 -13.63
C GLU A 15 5.56 3.94 -13.70
N SER A 16 4.67 4.28 -12.76
CA SER A 16 4.01 5.58 -12.72
C SER A 16 4.98 6.73 -12.46
N GLU A 17 4.80 7.83 -13.17
CA GLU A 17 5.65 9.03 -13.08
C GLU A 17 5.72 9.55 -11.64
N GLU A 18 4.57 9.65 -10.97
CA GLU A 18 4.42 10.16 -9.61
C GLU A 18 5.23 9.37 -8.57
N VAL A 19 5.36 8.05 -8.75
CA VAL A 19 6.17 7.18 -7.87
C VAL A 19 7.63 7.22 -8.28
N ARG A 20 7.94 7.29 -9.59
CA ARG A 20 9.33 7.35 -10.10
C ARG A 20 10.04 8.64 -9.71
N GLU A 21 9.32 9.75 -9.68
CA GLU A 21 9.86 11.04 -9.23
C GLU A 21 10.03 11.09 -7.71
N ASN A 22 9.26 10.30 -6.96
CA ASN A 22 9.36 10.20 -5.52
C ASN A 22 10.29 9.06 -5.10
N ARG A 23 11.52 9.41 -4.73
CA ARG A 23 12.56 8.46 -4.30
C ARG A 23 12.11 7.58 -3.13
N GLU A 24 11.35 8.11 -2.19
CA GLU A 24 10.90 7.36 -1.01
C GLU A 24 9.86 6.31 -1.39
N LEU A 25 8.87 6.68 -2.22
CA LEU A 25 7.88 5.75 -2.75
C LEU A 25 8.50 4.67 -3.63
N THR A 26 9.43 5.05 -4.52
CA THR A 26 10.17 4.08 -5.34
C THR A 26 10.89 3.06 -4.47
N GLN A 27 11.56 3.50 -3.39
CA GLN A 27 12.25 2.59 -2.46
C GLN A 27 11.28 1.70 -1.69
N LEU A 28 10.17 2.26 -1.22
CA LEU A 28 9.13 1.56 -0.48
C LEU A 28 8.53 0.43 -1.34
N PHE A 29 8.09 0.76 -2.54
CA PHE A 29 7.49 -0.22 -3.46
C PHE A 29 8.51 -1.22 -4.00
N SER A 30 9.76 -0.82 -4.27
CA SER A 30 10.81 -1.76 -4.70
C SER A 30 11.16 -2.77 -3.60
N LYS A 31 11.24 -2.33 -2.34
CA LYS A 31 11.44 -3.23 -1.19
C LYS A 31 10.23 -4.15 -1.01
N GLY A 32 9.02 -3.58 -1.08
CA GLY A 32 7.77 -4.32 -1.02
C GLY A 32 7.69 -5.43 -2.06
N ARG A 33 7.97 -5.10 -3.33
CA ARG A 33 8.00 -6.05 -4.45
C ARG A 33 8.95 -7.22 -4.17
N ASN A 34 10.18 -6.94 -3.76
CA ASN A 34 11.17 -7.97 -3.47
C ASN A 34 10.74 -8.87 -2.30
N SER A 35 10.13 -8.31 -1.26
CA SER A 35 9.58 -9.08 -0.15
C SER A 35 8.40 -9.94 -0.58
N LEU A 36 7.49 -9.40 -1.39
CA LEU A 36 6.36 -10.13 -1.95
C LEU A 36 6.80 -11.27 -2.86
N GLU A 37 7.87 -11.08 -3.61
CA GLU A 37 8.45 -12.13 -4.46
C GLU A 37 8.99 -13.30 -3.62
N LYS A 38 9.70 -13.01 -2.52
CA LYS A 38 10.34 -14.01 -1.65
C LYS A 38 9.39 -14.68 -0.66
N ALA A 39 8.64 -13.88 0.11
CA ALA A 39 7.80 -14.31 1.21
C ALA A 39 6.30 -14.35 0.86
N GLY A 40 5.92 -13.91 -0.34
CA GLY A 40 4.54 -13.93 -0.77
C GLY A 40 3.65 -13.02 0.08
N PHE A 41 2.42 -13.48 0.30
CA PHE A 41 1.37 -12.72 0.97
C PHE A 41 1.68 -12.34 2.42
N ASP A 42 2.55 -13.08 3.10
CA ASP A 42 2.90 -12.80 4.50
C ASP A 42 3.62 -11.45 4.65
N SER A 43 4.39 -11.06 3.64
CA SER A 43 5.08 -9.76 3.58
C SER A 43 4.20 -8.58 3.15
N LEU A 44 2.95 -8.83 2.78
CA LEU A 44 1.98 -7.76 2.49
C LEU A 44 1.69 -6.93 3.76
N GLY A 45 1.74 -7.55 4.94
CA GLY A 45 1.61 -6.84 6.21
C GLY A 45 2.68 -5.77 6.37
N ASP A 46 3.94 -6.12 6.05
CA ASP A 46 5.08 -5.21 6.15
C ASP A 46 4.97 -4.06 5.14
N LEU A 47 4.57 -4.36 3.89
CA LEU A 47 4.32 -3.32 2.87
C LEU A 47 3.18 -2.39 3.30
N SER A 48 2.08 -2.94 3.82
CA SER A 48 0.96 -2.15 4.32
C SER A 48 1.36 -1.25 5.50
N GLN A 49 2.21 -1.75 6.40
CA GLN A 49 2.69 -0.98 7.53
C GLN A 49 3.63 0.14 7.08
N ALA A 50 4.60 -0.16 6.21
CA ALA A 50 5.50 0.83 5.63
C ALA A 50 4.73 1.94 4.90
N LEU A 51 3.71 1.56 4.12
CA LEU A 51 2.86 2.50 3.39
C LEU A 51 2.04 3.38 4.35
N SER A 52 1.56 2.83 5.46
CA SER A 52 0.86 3.61 6.48
C SER A 52 1.76 4.65 7.12
N PHE A 53 3.01 4.29 7.44
CA PHE A 53 4.00 5.24 7.97
C PHE A 53 4.34 6.35 6.97
N TYR A 54 4.50 6.00 5.69
CA TYR A 54 4.68 6.98 4.62
C TYR A 54 3.50 7.96 4.59
N LEU A 55 2.26 7.47 4.54
CA LEU A 55 1.09 8.34 4.52
C LEU A 55 1.01 9.24 5.76
N MET A 56 1.28 8.71 6.95
CA MET A 56 1.28 9.51 8.18
C MET A 56 2.36 10.61 8.19
N SER A 57 3.57 10.30 7.72
CA SER A 57 4.69 11.26 7.69
C SER A 57 4.53 12.35 6.63
N HIS A 58 3.75 12.07 5.58
CA HIS A 58 3.44 13.01 4.50
C HIS A 58 2.04 13.63 4.65
N TYR A 59 1.45 13.62 5.87
CA TYR A 59 0.13 14.20 6.14
C TYR A 59 -0.98 13.71 5.20
N TYR A 60 -0.89 12.44 4.78
CA TYR A 60 -1.77 11.79 3.81
C TYR A 60 -1.76 12.43 2.41
N ALA A 61 -0.79 13.29 2.11
CA ALA A 61 -0.53 13.78 0.78
C ALA A 61 0.29 12.73 0.02
N ALA A 62 -0.38 11.94 -0.80
CA ALA A 62 0.24 10.95 -1.68
C ALA A 62 -0.44 10.96 -3.06
N PRO A 63 0.25 10.49 -4.10
CA PRO A 63 -0.34 10.30 -5.41
C PRO A 63 -1.61 9.43 -5.35
N ALA A 64 -2.58 9.72 -6.23
CA ALA A 64 -3.90 9.07 -6.18
C ALA A 64 -3.79 7.54 -6.33
N ASN A 65 -2.94 7.07 -7.23
CA ASN A 65 -2.67 5.65 -7.46
C ASN A 65 -2.11 4.94 -6.20
N VAL A 66 -1.31 5.62 -5.38
CA VAL A 66 -0.77 5.12 -4.12
C VAL A 66 -1.87 4.97 -3.07
N ILE A 67 -2.78 5.94 -2.99
CA ILE A 67 -3.94 5.91 -2.07
C ILE A 67 -4.92 4.82 -2.48
N GLU A 68 -5.17 4.66 -3.79
CA GLU A 68 -6.00 3.59 -4.33
C GLU A 68 -5.41 2.22 -4.02
N PHE A 69 -4.10 2.06 -4.19
CA PHE A 69 -3.40 0.82 -3.82
C PHE A 69 -3.50 0.54 -2.32
N ALA A 70 -3.26 1.54 -1.47
CA ALA A 70 -3.40 1.41 -0.02
C ALA A 70 -4.80 0.92 0.37
N SER A 71 -5.83 1.48 -0.27
CA SER A 71 -7.23 1.09 -0.05
C SER A 71 -7.52 -0.33 -0.54
N TRP A 72 -6.96 -0.71 -1.69
CA TRP A 72 -7.13 -2.04 -2.29
C TRP A 72 -6.48 -3.15 -1.45
N ILE A 73 -5.24 -2.94 -0.97
CA ILE A 73 -4.58 -3.89 -0.08
C ILE A 73 -5.29 -3.95 1.28
N ALA A 74 -5.83 -2.82 1.76
CA ALA A 74 -6.54 -2.76 3.02
C ALA A 74 -7.82 -3.61 3.02
N LYS A 75 -8.61 -3.50 1.96
CA LYS A 75 -9.80 -4.33 1.77
C LYS A 75 -9.45 -5.82 1.72
N SER A 76 -8.39 -6.15 0.98
CA SER A 76 -7.91 -7.54 0.83
C SER A 76 -7.38 -8.14 2.14
N LEU A 77 -6.75 -7.32 2.99
CA LEU A 77 -6.31 -7.71 4.33
C LEU A 77 -7.48 -7.88 5.29
N HIS A 78 -8.50 -7.03 5.20
CA HIS A 78 -9.72 -7.10 6.02
C HIS A 78 -10.54 -8.36 5.72
N GLU A 79 -10.71 -8.72 4.45
CA GLU A 79 -11.42 -9.95 4.04
C GLU A 79 -10.74 -11.22 4.56
N LYS A 80 -9.41 -11.19 4.77
CA LYS A 80 -8.64 -12.32 5.30
C LYS A 80 -8.39 -12.30 6.80
N ARG A 81 -8.44 -11.14 7.46
CA ARG A 81 -8.23 -10.96 8.91
C ARG A 81 -9.41 -10.18 9.48
N GLY A 82 -10.33 -10.86 10.17
CA GLY A 82 -11.34 -10.22 11.03
C GLY A 82 -10.78 -9.47 12.25
N LYS A 83 -9.61 -8.81 12.13
CA LYS A 83 -8.89 -8.05 13.18
C LYS A 83 -8.07 -6.86 12.61
N ALA A 84 -8.45 -6.28 11.47
CA ALA A 84 -7.72 -5.17 10.82
C ALA A 84 -8.25 -3.79 11.24
N SER A 85 -8.26 -3.47 12.54
CA SER A 85 -8.84 -2.22 13.07
C SER A 85 -8.07 -0.94 12.69
N PHE A 86 -6.79 -1.04 12.33
CA PHE A 86 -5.96 0.13 12.02
C PHE A 86 -6.29 0.77 10.66
N LEU A 87 -6.56 -0.05 9.64
CA LEU A 87 -6.89 0.43 8.30
C LEU A 87 -8.32 0.98 8.19
N GLN A 88 -9.26 0.43 8.98
CA GLN A 88 -10.60 1.01 9.12
C GLN A 88 -10.53 2.44 9.67
N MET A 89 -9.60 2.70 10.61
CA MET A 89 -9.39 4.03 11.18
C MET A 89 -8.85 5.00 10.12
N LEU A 90 -7.91 4.56 9.27
CA LEU A 90 -7.38 5.38 8.17
C LEU A 90 -8.44 5.68 7.10
N ALA A 91 -9.20 4.67 6.68
CA ALA A 91 -10.29 4.84 5.72
C ALA A 91 -11.38 5.79 6.25
N MET A 92 -11.76 5.66 7.54
CA MET A 92 -12.73 6.58 8.16
C MET A 92 -12.21 8.01 8.29
N THR A 93 -10.91 8.20 8.56
CA THR A 93 -10.32 9.55 8.63
C THR A 93 -10.34 10.25 7.26
N ILE A 94 -10.11 9.50 6.18
CA ILE A 94 -10.17 10.03 4.81
C ILE A 94 -11.60 10.32 4.38
N ILE A 95 -12.58 9.47 4.74
CA ILE A 95 -14.00 9.70 4.43
C ILE A 95 -14.57 10.90 5.22
N GLY A 96 -14.06 11.18 6.42
CA GLY A 96 -14.47 12.31 7.25
C GLY A 96 -13.90 13.68 6.87
N LEU A 97 -12.97 13.75 5.89
CA LEU A 97 -12.36 14.99 5.39
C LEU A 97 -13.04 15.56 4.12
N LYS A 98 -14.28 15.13 3.84
CA LYS A 98 -15.08 15.61 2.70
C LYS A 98 -16.05 16.71 3.09
#